data_AF-A0A7V2QJW2-F1
#
_entry.id   AF-A0A7V2QJW2-F1
#
_cell.length_a   1.000
_cell.length_b   1.000
_cell.length_c   1.000
_cell.angle_alpha   90.00
_cell.angle_beta   90.00
_cell.angle_gamma   90.00
#
_symmetry.space_group_name_H-M   'P 1'
#
loop_
_entity.id
_entity.type
_entity.pdbx_description
1 polymer ?
#
loop_
_entity_poly.entity_id
_entity_poly.type
_entity_poly.pdbx_seq_one_letter_code
_entity_poly.pdbx_strand_id
1 'polypeptide(L)'
;MSFNPVANEPIGAYFSGRRTRLFSILGLSVALVAIVLLATSVGSVHIPILTTFSVLVAKLPLVDIAQTWQGTVETIVLEIRLPRVILAGLVGAALATAGATYQGLFRNPLADPYLIGVAQGASLGAVIGFLLPITW
;
A
#
# COMPACT_ATOMS: atom_id res chain seq x y z
N MET A 1 53.54 28.01 -11.02
CA MET A 1 53.00 27.00 -11.97
C MET A 1 52.65 25.76 -11.15
N SER A 2 51.40 25.60 -10.74
CA SER A 2 50.88 24.31 -10.28
C SER A 2 49.40 24.25 -10.63
N PHE A 3 49.15 23.76 -11.85
CA PHE A 3 47.83 23.26 -12.23
C PHE A 3 47.44 22.16 -11.24
N ASN A 4 46.39 22.40 -10.47
CA ASN A 4 45.76 21.36 -9.67
C ASN A 4 44.72 20.70 -10.59
N PRO A 5 44.94 19.45 -11.06
CA PRO A 5 43.99 18.81 -11.94
C PRO A 5 42.73 18.51 -11.13
N VAL A 6 41.61 19.09 -11.57
CA VAL A 6 40.27 18.75 -11.09
C VAL A 6 40.17 17.24 -11.06
N ALA A 7 40.03 16.70 -9.84
CA ALA A 7 39.91 15.28 -9.59
C ALA A 7 38.84 14.72 -10.53
N ASN A 8 39.23 13.65 -11.21
CA ASN A 8 38.42 12.88 -12.13
C ASN A 8 37.22 12.28 -11.37
N GLU A 9 36.19 13.07 -11.09
CA GLU A 9 34.94 12.55 -10.58
C GLU A 9 34.29 11.71 -11.69
N PRO A 10 34.00 10.41 -11.44
CA PRO A 10 33.48 9.54 -12.47
C PRO A 10 32.12 10.07 -12.93
N ILE A 11 32.07 10.55 -14.17
CA ILE A 11 30.88 11.04 -14.89
C ILE A 11 29.72 10.00 -14.88
N GLY A 12 30.01 8.74 -14.53
CA GLY A 12 29.03 7.66 -14.37
C GLY A 12 28.19 7.67 -13.08
N ALA A 13 28.52 8.46 -12.05
CA ALA A 13 27.81 8.42 -10.77
C ALA A 13 26.38 9.01 -10.84
N TYR A 14 26.12 9.94 -11.77
CA TYR A 14 24.81 10.58 -11.91
C TYR A 14 23.79 9.75 -12.70
N PHE A 15 24.24 8.86 -13.60
CA PHE A 15 23.35 8.08 -14.48
C PHE A 15 22.85 6.76 -13.85
N SER A 16 23.45 6.28 -12.76
CA SER A 16 23.03 5.01 -12.10
C SER A 16 21.68 5.14 -11.37
N GLY A 17 21.32 6.36 -10.95
CA GLY A 17 20.11 6.60 -10.16
C GLY A 17 18.80 6.23 -10.86
N ARG A 18 18.72 6.35 -12.20
CA ARG A 18 17.49 6.02 -12.95
C ARG A 18 17.23 4.53 -12.98
N ARG A 19 18.26 3.71 -13.22
CA ARG A 19 18.13 2.24 -13.21
C ARG A 19 17.79 1.73 -11.81
N THR A 20 18.48 2.22 -10.79
CA THR A 20 18.20 1.81 -9.40
C THR A 20 16.79 2.18 -8.97
N ARG A 21 16.30 3.40 -9.27
CA ARG A 21 14.92 3.80 -8.97
C ARG A 21 13.90 2.91 -9.68
N LEU A 22 14.13 2.57 -10.95
CA LEU A 22 13.25 1.68 -11.70
C LEU A 22 13.19 0.28 -11.06
N PHE A 23 14.34 -0.28 -10.68
CA PHE A 23 14.39 -1.57 -9.97
C PHE A 23 13.70 -1.50 -8.60
N SER A 24 13.86 -0.41 -7.85
CA SER A 24 13.18 -0.21 -6.57
C SER A 24 11.66 -0.11 -6.74
N ILE A 25 11.17 0.65 -7.72
CA ILE A 25 9.73 0.76 -8.00
C ILE A 25 9.17 -0.60 -8.40
N LEU A 26 9.84 -1.30 -9.32
CA LEU A 26 9.42 -2.63 -9.74
C LEU A 26 9.39 -3.61 -8.56
N GLY A 27 10.42 -3.61 -7.73
CA GLY A 27 10.50 -4.44 -6.52
C GLY A 27 9.37 -4.15 -5.53
N LEU A 28 9.07 -2.87 -5.28
CA LEU A 28 7.97 -2.46 -4.41
C LEU A 28 6.60 -2.83 -4.99
N SER A 29 6.41 -2.71 -6.31
CA SER A 29 5.18 -3.14 -6.97
C SER A 29 4.97 -4.64 -6.86
N VAL A 30 6.01 -5.44 -7.07
CA VAL A 30 5.95 -6.91 -6.90
C VAL A 30 5.66 -7.28 -5.44
N ALA A 31 6.35 -6.63 -4.50
CA ALA A 31 6.11 -6.85 -3.07
C ALA A 31 4.68 -6.50 -2.66
N LEU A 32 4.13 -5.39 -3.18
CA LEU A 32 2.74 -4.99 -2.93
C LEU A 32 1.75 -6.06 -3.41
N VAL A 33 1.91 -6.55 -4.64
CA VAL A 33 1.05 -7.62 -5.18
C VAL A 33 1.14 -8.89 -4.34
N ALA A 34 2.35 -9.31 -3.96
CA ALA A 34 2.56 -10.47 -3.11
C ALA A 34 1.87 -10.32 -1.74
N ILE A 35 1.98 -9.15 -1.11
CA ILE A 35 1.33 -8.85 0.17
C ILE A 35 -0.19 -8.85 0.03
N VAL A 36 -0.75 -8.29 -1.05
CA VAL A 36 -2.20 -8.32 -1.30
C VAL A 36 -2.73 -9.74 -1.41
N LEU A 37 -2.02 -10.61 -2.14
CA LEU A 37 -2.39 -12.03 -2.26
C LEU A 37 -2.32 -12.75 -0.91
N LEU A 38 -1.25 -12.54 -0.15
CA LEU A 38 -1.07 -13.13 1.18
C LEU A 38 -2.14 -12.63 2.16
N ALA A 39 -2.38 -11.32 2.21
CA ALA A 39 -3.36 -10.71 3.11
C ALA A 39 -4.80 -11.15 2.80
N THR A 40 -5.10 -11.46 1.53
CA THR A 40 -6.41 -11.97 1.13
C THR A 40 -6.55 -13.48 1.42
N SER A 41 -5.45 -14.24 1.35
CA SER A 41 -5.45 -15.68 1.64
C SER A 41 -5.49 -16.00 3.14
N VAL A 42 -4.84 -15.17 3.97
CA VAL A 42 -4.79 -15.34 5.43
C VAL A 42 -6.05 -14.78 6.09
N GLY A 43 -6.77 -15.61 6.85
CA GLY A 43 -7.95 -15.19 7.60
C GLY A 43 -8.52 -16.31 8.47
N SER A 44 -9.70 -16.07 9.06
CA SER A 44 -10.40 -17.02 9.95
C SER A 44 -10.61 -18.41 9.30
N VAL A 45 -10.75 -18.44 7.96
CA VAL A 45 -10.79 -19.66 7.17
C VAL A 45 -9.50 -19.76 6.36
N HIS A 46 -8.78 -20.87 6.48
CA HIS A 46 -7.62 -21.14 5.63
C HIS A 46 -8.09 -21.39 4.19
N ILE A 47 -7.74 -20.48 3.28
CA ILE A 47 -8.00 -20.61 1.85
C ILE A 47 -6.65 -20.71 1.14
N PRO A 48 -6.37 -21.79 0.39
CA PRO A 48 -5.11 -21.94 -0.32
C PRO A 48 -4.84 -20.76 -1.23
N ILE A 49 -3.59 -20.28 -1.28
CA ILE A 49 -3.24 -19.07 -2.04
C ILE A 49 -3.53 -19.23 -3.53
N LEU A 50 -3.39 -20.45 -4.05
CA LEU A 50 -3.74 -20.81 -5.42
C LEU A 50 -5.23 -20.64 -5.69
N THR A 51 -6.09 -21.03 -4.75
CA THR A 51 -7.53 -20.84 -4.86
C THR A 51 -7.90 -19.36 -4.80
N THR A 52 -7.29 -18.58 -3.90
CA THR A 52 -7.50 -17.12 -3.85
C THR A 52 -7.08 -16.44 -5.16
N PHE A 53 -5.94 -16.84 -5.74
CA PHE A 53 -5.49 -16.34 -7.03
C PHE A 53 -6.48 -16.69 -8.15
N SER A 54 -6.93 -17.94 -8.23
CA SER A 54 -7.93 -18.36 -9.22
C SER A 54 -9.27 -17.62 -9.07
N VAL A 55 -9.73 -17.38 -7.84
CA VAL A 55 -10.95 -16.59 -7.56
C VAL A 55 -10.80 -15.14 -8.05
N LEU A 56 -9.64 -14.52 -7.80
CA LEU A 56 -9.33 -13.16 -8.27
C LEU A 56 -9.28 -13.10 -9.80
N VAL A 57 -8.61 -14.06 -10.44
CA VAL A 57 -8.44 -14.09 -11.90
C VAL A 57 -9.76 -14.41 -12.61
N ALA A 58 -10.59 -15.31 -12.07
CA ALA A 58 -11.90 -15.64 -12.64
C ALA A 58 -12.92 -14.49 -12.57
N LYS A 59 -12.64 -13.44 -11.79
CA LYS A 59 -13.42 -12.20 -11.80
C LYS A 59 -12.89 -11.14 -12.75
N LEU A 60 -11.76 -11.37 -13.43
CA LEU A 60 -11.39 -10.49 -14.53
C LEU A 60 -12.33 -10.74 -15.72
N PRO A 61 -12.88 -9.67 -16.34
CA PRO A 61 -13.87 -9.76 -17.42
C PRO A 61 -13.34 -10.41 -18.72
N LEU A 62 -12.09 -10.86 -18.75
CA LEU A 62 -11.41 -11.48 -19.90
C LEU A 62 -11.01 -12.95 -19.66
N VAL A 63 -11.33 -13.55 -18.51
CA VAL A 63 -10.89 -14.92 -18.18
C VAL A 63 -12.04 -15.76 -17.61
N ASP A 64 -12.52 -16.71 -18.41
CA ASP A 64 -13.44 -17.76 -17.95
C ASP A 64 -12.65 -18.95 -17.40
N ILE A 65 -12.62 -19.08 -16.07
CA ILE A 65 -12.07 -20.23 -15.37
C ILE A 65 -13.22 -21.03 -14.79
N ALA A 66 -13.21 -22.36 -14.97
CA ALA A 66 -14.19 -23.23 -14.33
C ALA A 66 -14.13 -23.06 -12.80
N GLN A 67 -15.27 -22.71 -12.19
CA GLN A 67 -15.39 -22.57 -10.73
C GLN A 67 -15.14 -23.93 -10.07
N THR A 68 -13.99 -24.06 -9.41
CA THR A 68 -13.57 -25.25 -8.68
C THR A 68 -13.73 -25.09 -7.16
N TRP A 69 -14.21 -23.93 -6.70
CA TRP A 69 -14.35 -23.55 -5.29
C TRP A 69 -15.83 -23.40 -4.88
N GLN A 70 -16.07 -23.47 -3.57
CA GLN A 70 -17.40 -23.22 -2.99
C GLN A 70 -17.75 -21.73 -3.05
N GLY A 71 -19.02 -21.39 -3.33
CA GLY A 71 -19.50 -20.00 -3.39
C GLY A 71 -19.26 -19.18 -2.12
N THR A 72 -19.27 -19.83 -0.94
CA THR A 72 -18.96 -19.16 0.34
C THR A 72 -17.52 -18.64 0.39
N VAL A 73 -16.56 -19.35 -0.21
CA VAL A 73 -15.15 -18.94 -0.26
C VAL A 73 -15.01 -17.69 -1.13
N GLU A 74 -15.74 -17.63 -2.23
CA GLU A 74 -15.78 -16.50 -3.14
C GLU A 74 -16.33 -15.23 -2.46
N THR A 75 -17.47 -15.34 -1.77
CA THR A 75 -18.06 -14.23 -1.00
C THR A 75 -17.10 -13.72 0.07
N ILE A 76 -16.46 -14.62 0.84
CA ILE A 76 -15.49 -14.22 1.87
C ILE A 76 -14.30 -13.46 1.25
N VAL A 77 -13.77 -13.95 0.12
CA VAL A 77 -12.63 -13.32 -0.54
C VAL A 77 -13.02 -11.94 -1.10
N LEU A 78 -14.13 -11.85 -1.83
CA LEU A 78 -14.50 -10.65 -2.58
C LEU A 78 -15.22 -9.58 -1.76
N GLU A 79 -16.11 -9.97 -0.83
CA GLU A 79 -16.94 -9.01 -0.09
C GLU A 79 -16.36 -8.65 1.28
N ILE A 80 -15.52 -9.52 1.86
CA ILE A 80 -14.99 -9.29 3.21
C ILE A 80 -13.50 -8.95 3.16
N ARG A 81 -12.68 -9.79 2.52
CA ARG A 81 -11.22 -9.66 2.58
C ARG A 81 -10.68 -8.62 1.62
N LEU A 82 -11.09 -8.67 0.35
CA LEU A 82 -10.60 -7.77 -0.68
C LEU A 82 -10.84 -6.29 -0.32
N PRO A 83 -12.05 -5.87 0.13
CA PRO A 83 -12.29 -4.47 0.49
C PRO A 83 -11.42 -4.04 1.67
N ARG A 84 -11.23 -4.92 2.67
CA ARG A 84 -10.36 -4.65 3.82
C ARG A 84 -8.89 -4.47 3.43
N VAL A 85 -8.38 -5.32 2.54
CA VAL A 85 -6.99 -5.23 2.06
C VAL A 85 -6.77 -3.96 1.24
N ILE A 86 -7.72 -3.61 0.37
CA ILE A 86 -7.70 -2.34 -0.39
C ILE A 86 -7.70 -1.15 0.57
N LEU A 87 -8.60 -1.12 1.55
CA LEU A 87 -8.66 -0.05 2.54
C LEU A 87 -7.35 0.07 3.33
N ALA A 88 -6.76 -1.05 3.78
CA ALA A 88 -5.48 -1.05 4.47
C ALA A 88 -4.35 -0.48 3.60
N GLY A 89 -4.33 -0.83 2.31
CA GLY A 89 -3.36 -0.29 1.34
C GLY A 89 -3.53 1.22 1.13
N LEU A 90 -4.78 1.69 0.97
CA LEU A 90 -5.08 3.12 0.83
C LEU A 90 -4.71 3.92 2.07
N VAL A 91 -5.03 3.42 3.27
CA VAL A 91 -4.65 4.07 4.53
C VAL A 91 -3.13 4.11 4.67
N GLY A 92 -2.42 3.01 4.38
CA GLY A 92 -0.96 2.97 4.40
C GLY A 92 -0.33 3.98 3.44
N ALA A 93 -0.87 4.09 2.21
CA ALA A 93 -0.41 5.07 1.22
C ALA A 93 -0.67 6.52 1.68
N ALA A 94 -1.83 6.80 2.27
CA ALA A 94 -2.14 8.12 2.82
C ALA A 94 -1.20 8.50 3.98
N LEU A 95 -0.92 7.57 4.89
CA LEU A 95 0.00 7.80 6.01
C LEU A 95 1.45 7.98 5.53
N ALA A 96 1.91 7.17 4.58
CA ALA A 96 3.25 7.28 4.02
C ALA A 96 3.45 8.61 3.28
N THR A 97 2.46 9.05 2.49
CA THR A 97 2.53 10.33 1.78
C THR A 97 2.48 11.51 2.74
N ALA A 98 1.60 11.49 3.75
CA ALA A 98 1.59 12.49 4.81
C ALA A 98 2.94 12.56 5.55
N GLY A 99 3.49 11.42 5.97
CA GLY A 99 4.80 11.37 6.64
C GLY A 99 5.91 11.98 5.80
N ALA A 100 5.99 11.61 4.52
CA ALA A 100 6.99 12.14 3.60
C ALA A 100 6.84 13.67 3.36
N THR A 101 5.61 14.18 3.26
CA THR A 101 5.38 15.63 3.07
C THR A 101 5.70 16.41 4.34
N TYR A 102 5.33 15.93 5.53
CA TYR A 102 5.67 16.58 6.79
C TYR A 102 7.18 16.58 7.07
N GLN A 103 7.85 15.45 6.85
CA GLN A 103 9.31 15.37 6.98
C GLN A 103 10.02 16.30 6.00
N GLY A 104 9.51 16.44 4.77
CA GLY A 104 10.02 17.36 3.77
C GLY A 104 9.79 18.84 4.11
N LEU A 105 8.59 19.18 4.60
CA LEU A 105 8.19 20.55 4.96
C LEU A 105 9.02 21.09 6.14
N PHE A 106 9.12 20.30 7.21
CA PHE A 106 9.89 20.69 8.40
C PHE A 106 11.38 20.40 8.28
N ARG A 107 11.80 19.70 7.20
CA ARG A 107 13.17 19.22 7.00
C ARG A 107 13.69 18.47 8.24
N ASN A 108 12.79 17.79 8.94
CA ASN A 108 13.06 17.08 10.17
C ASN A 108 12.57 15.62 10.02
N PRO A 109 13.48 14.64 10.01
CA PRO A 109 13.11 13.23 9.85
C PRO A 109 12.28 12.68 11.02
N LEU A 110 12.19 13.39 12.15
CA LEU A 110 11.38 13.04 13.32
C LEU A 110 9.99 13.70 13.33
N ALA A 111 9.64 14.49 12.30
CA ALA A 111 8.32 15.11 12.23
C ALA A 111 7.23 14.06 11.96
N ASP A 112 6.22 14.02 12.82
CA ASP A 112 5.08 13.11 12.74
C ASP A 112 3.80 13.89 12.33
N PRO A 113 3.07 13.45 11.28
CA PRO A 113 1.77 13.99 10.89
C PRO A 113 0.76 14.13 12.04
N TYR A 114 0.84 13.28 13.07
CA TYR A 114 -0.06 13.31 14.21
C TYR A 114 0.02 14.62 15.02
N LEU A 115 1.11 15.39 14.90
CA LEU A 115 1.38 16.58 15.71
C LEU A 115 0.48 17.78 15.41
N ILE A 116 -0.21 17.80 14.26
CA ILE A 116 -1.06 18.94 13.87
C ILE A 116 -2.55 18.77 14.25
N GLY A 117 -2.89 17.80 15.10
CA GLY A 117 -4.23 17.66 15.69
C GLY A 117 -5.28 16.95 14.81
N VAL A 118 -4.92 16.50 13.61
CA VAL A 118 -5.83 15.78 12.69
C VAL A 118 -6.40 14.51 13.32
N ALA A 119 -5.59 13.74 14.05
CA ALA A 119 -6.04 12.53 14.73
C ALA A 119 -7.02 12.81 15.88
N GLN A 120 -6.80 13.89 16.63
CA GLN A 120 -7.71 14.31 17.69
C GLN A 120 -9.04 14.80 17.13
N GLY A 121 -9.02 15.55 16.01
CA GLY A 121 -10.23 15.96 15.29
C GLY A 121 -11.03 14.78 14.73
N ALA A 122 -10.35 13.79 14.12
CA ALA A 122 -10.98 12.56 13.64
C ALA A 122 -11.61 11.76 14.79
N SER A 123 -10.93 11.64 15.92
CA SER A 123 -11.43 10.94 17.10
C SER A 123 -12.67 11.62 17.69
N LEU A 124 -12.64 12.96 17.83
CA LEU A 124 -13.80 13.74 18.25
C LEU A 124 -14.98 13.56 17.29
N GLY A 125 -14.73 13.64 15.98
CA GLY A 125 -15.75 13.42 14.95
C GLY A 125 -16.37 12.02 15.00
N ALA A 126 -15.55 10.98 15.23
CA ALA A 126 -16.03 9.61 15.38
C ALA A 126 -16.93 9.46 16.62
N VAL A 127 -16.54 10.04 17.76
CA VAL A 127 -17.36 10.02 18.98
C VAL A 127 -18.67 10.78 18.78
N ILE A 128 -18.64 11.95 18.15
CA ILE A 128 -19.85 12.73 17.84
C ILE A 128 -20.78 11.95 16.91
N GLY A 129 -20.25 11.34 15.85
CA GLY A 129 -21.04 10.53 14.92
C GLY A 129 -21.64 9.29 15.56
N PHE A 130 -20.93 8.67 16.52
CA PHE A 130 -21.44 7.56 17.31
C PHE A 130 -22.53 7.98 18.31
N LEU A 131 -22.37 9.15 18.92
CA LEU A 131 -23.26 9.64 19.99
C LEU A 131 -24.53 10.31 19.43
N LEU A 132 -24.45 10.88 18.24
CA LEU A 132 -25.63 11.43 17.57
C LEU A 132 -26.54 10.27 17.13
N PRO A 133 -27.83 10.30 17.49
CA PRO A 133 -28.81 9.30 17.07
C PRO A 133 -29.21 9.56 15.62
N ILE A 134 -28.28 9.34 14.70
CA ILE A 134 -28.57 9.35 13.26
C ILE A 134 -29.04 7.93 12.94
N THR A 135 -30.35 7.77 12.82
CA THR A 135 -30.97 6.53 12.36
C THR A 135 -30.61 6.32 10.89
N TRP A 136 -29.82 5.29 10.60
CA TRP A 136 -29.53 4.80 9.24
C TRP A 136 -30.20 3.45 9.05
#